data_AF-G0REM3-F1
#
_entry.id   AF-G0REM3-F1
#
_cell.length_a   1.000
_cell.length_b   1.000
_cell.length_c   1.000
_cell.angle_alpha   90.00
_cell.angle_beta   90.00
_cell.angle_gamma   90.00
#
_symmetry.space_group_name_H-M   'P 1'
#
loop_
_entity.id
_entity.type
_entity.pdbx_description
1 polymer ?
#
loop_
_entity_poly.entity_id
_entity_poly.type
_entity_poly.pdbx_seq_one_letter_code
_entity_poly.pdbx_strand_id
1 'polypeptide(L)'
;MSSNLIRVALVGLSANAITSWAATAHLPYLQSARGQTQYKVVALLNSSKEAAERARTHFNLPSTVKTYGDPAQLAADDEVDLVSIVVQSDKHYAAVEPSFRAGKAVYVEWPLTESLERSLALVGEGKGRDRNIIGLQARLSPVAAKVKQLLASGRIGKVLNSQVRGFSAMGLGQRPGTLLEGPLEVLFTQRAIGGNHFSVLYAHMVDLVHSVLGEFKDFHSQLQIRWPELGVVDKDGVQLRTRKNDIPDLISAHGELAPGAADIQEGATLSVLYRSGTPFKGEDPYAWYIQGQTGELRITSPFGPILQAATMPGVKIELHDYATDEVAETEWESEWKDWQKELQTPGCKLVGDMYNRYALWHQQEDKEAAPVGGEWPTLDVAIRRHQELDRMLKDFDKAAQT
;
A
#
# COMPACT_ATOMS: atom_id res chain seq x y z
N MET A 1 9.02 30.00 -21.43
CA MET A 1 8.08 28.86 -21.31
C MET A 1 8.09 28.47 -19.84
N SER A 2 6.97 28.60 -19.11
CA SER A 2 6.92 28.14 -17.72
C SER A 2 7.22 26.64 -17.69
N SER A 3 8.11 26.19 -16.80
CA SER A 3 8.48 24.78 -16.74
C SER A 3 7.24 23.93 -16.49
N ASN A 4 6.99 22.92 -17.32
CA ASN A 4 5.87 21.97 -17.20
C ASN A 4 6.07 20.96 -16.04
N LEU A 5 6.85 21.35 -15.03
CA LEU A 5 7.21 20.54 -13.87
C LEU A 5 6.17 20.72 -12.78
N ILE A 6 5.75 19.62 -12.18
CA ILE A 6 4.88 19.61 -11.02
C ILE A 6 5.71 19.98 -9.79
N ARG A 7 5.35 21.07 -9.12
CA ARG A 7 6.04 21.54 -7.91
C ARG A 7 5.52 20.76 -6.71
N VAL A 8 6.34 19.86 -6.19
CA VAL A 8 5.96 18.91 -5.14
C VAL A 8 6.47 19.35 -3.77
N ALA A 9 5.60 19.25 -2.77
CA ALA A 9 5.97 19.29 -1.37
C ALA A 9 6.03 17.87 -0.79
N LEU A 10 7.07 17.57 0.00
CA LEU A 10 7.20 16.28 0.67
C LEU A 10 7.01 16.44 2.18
N VAL A 11 6.02 15.75 2.72
CA VAL A 11 5.66 15.79 4.14
C VAL A 11 6.16 14.51 4.82
N GLY A 12 6.94 14.65 5.90
CA GLY A 12 7.44 13.52 6.69
C GLY A 12 8.84 13.02 6.34
N LEU A 13 9.58 13.72 5.48
CA LEU A 13 10.99 13.41 5.21
C LEU A 13 11.84 13.72 6.44
N SER A 14 12.28 12.70 7.18
CA SER A 14 13.01 12.86 8.44
C SER A 14 14.50 12.52 8.32
N ALA A 15 15.36 13.37 8.88
CA ALA A 15 16.81 13.14 9.00
C ALA A 15 17.19 12.15 10.13
N ASN A 16 16.27 11.91 11.07
CA ASN A 16 16.54 11.16 12.31
C ASN A 16 15.77 9.84 12.38
N ALA A 17 15.03 9.49 11.33
CA ALA A 17 14.24 8.28 11.33
C ALA A 17 15.13 7.05 11.07
N ILE A 18 15.04 6.05 11.95
CA ILE A 18 15.75 4.77 11.81
C ILE A 18 15.31 4.05 10.53
N THR A 19 14.01 4.11 10.22
CA THR A 19 13.42 3.69 8.96
C THR A 19 12.57 4.85 8.41
N SER A 20 12.76 5.19 7.14
CA SER A 20 12.11 6.36 6.52
C SER A 20 11.59 6.01 5.14
N TRP A 21 10.29 5.71 5.03
CA TRP A 21 9.64 5.41 3.75
C TRP A 21 9.73 6.60 2.77
N ALA A 22 9.62 7.83 3.27
CA ALA A 22 9.82 9.04 2.46
C ALA A 22 11.20 9.06 1.80
N ALA A 23 12.25 8.70 2.54
CA ALA A 23 13.62 8.71 2.05
C ALA A 23 13.96 7.52 1.14
N THR A 24 13.32 6.36 1.33
CA THR A 24 13.65 5.13 0.60
C THR A 24 12.73 4.84 -0.58
N ALA A 25 11.51 5.38 -0.59
CA ALA A 25 10.50 5.09 -1.62
C ALA A 25 10.06 6.33 -2.44
N HIS A 26 9.97 7.52 -1.83
CA HIS A 26 9.48 8.72 -2.53
C HIS A 26 10.62 9.58 -3.08
N LEU A 27 11.52 10.03 -2.20
CA LEU A 27 12.59 10.96 -2.54
C LEU A 27 13.51 10.48 -3.68
N PRO A 28 13.95 9.20 -3.74
CA PRO A 28 14.89 8.77 -4.78
C PRO A 28 14.30 8.86 -6.20
N TYR A 29 12.99 8.58 -6.37
CA TYR A 29 12.34 8.80 -7.66
C TYR A 29 12.30 10.30 -8.00
N LEU A 30 11.89 11.16 -7.06
CA LEU A 30 11.82 12.61 -7.28
C LEU A 30 13.19 13.24 -7.61
N GLN A 31 14.29 12.63 -7.14
CA GLN A 31 15.66 13.05 -7.44
C GLN A 31 16.28 12.32 -8.64
N SER A 32 15.66 11.26 -9.15
CA SER A 32 16.15 10.53 -10.33
C SER A 32 16.10 11.39 -11.59
N ALA A 33 16.91 11.01 -12.60
CA ALA A 33 16.93 11.70 -13.89
C ALA A 33 15.52 11.79 -14.50
N ARG A 34 14.73 10.71 -14.43
CA ARG A 34 13.34 10.71 -14.90
C ARG A 34 12.47 11.63 -14.06
N GLY A 35 12.50 11.51 -12.73
CA GLY A 35 11.66 12.31 -11.83
C GLY A 35 11.88 13.81 -12.03
N GLN A 36 13.12 14.25 -12.21
CA GLN A 36 13.47 15.66 -12.42
C GLN A 36 12.99 16.23 -13.76
N THR A 37 12.63 15.39 -14.74
CA THR A 37 11.97 15.86 -15.98
C THR A 37 10.49 16.17 -15.78
N GLN A 38 9.89 15.72 -14.68
CA GLN A 38 8.45 15.82 -14.41
C GLN A 38 8.14 16.61 -13.14
N TYR A 39 9.05 16.62 -12.17
CA TYR A 39 8.84 17.15 -10.83
C TYR A 39 9.96 18.09 -10.40
N LYS A 40 9.60 19.03 -9.54
CA LYS A 40 10.55 19.83 -8.75
C LYS A 40 10.13 19.80 -7.30
N VAL A 41 10.99 19.29 -6.42
CA VAL A 41 10.77 19.42 -4.97
C VAL A 41 10.95 20.88 -4.59
N VAL A 42 9.90 21.52 -4.09
CA VAL A 42 9.89 22.96 -3.75
C VAL A 42 9.69 23.23 -2.26
N ALA A 43 9.15 22.27 -1.52
CA ALA A 43 8.87 22.43 -0.11
C ALA A 43 9.02 21.13 0.67
N LEU A 44 9.40 21.24 1.94
CA LEU A 44 9.33 20.18 2.93
C LEU A 44 8.42 20.62 4.08
N LEU A 45 7.67 19.67 4.62
CA LEU A 45 6.95 19.85 5.88
C LEU A 45 7.28 18.73 6.85
N ASN A 46 7.59 19.12 8.09
CA ASN A 46 7.79 18.21 9.21
C ASN A 46 7.09 18.75 10.46
N SER A 47 7.27 18.07 11.60
CA SER A 47 6.69 18.47 12.90
C SER A 47 7.12 19.85 13.39
N SER A 48 8.19 20.43 12.82
CA SER A 48 8.56 21.83 12.97
C SER A 48 9.34 22.29 11.74
N LYS A 49 9.46 23.61 11.56
CA LYS A 49 10.26 24.19 10.47
C LYS A 49 11.72 23.78 10.58
N GLU A 50 12.27 23.75 11.80
CA GLU A 50 13.64 23.33 12.08
C GLU A 50 13.86 21.85 11.73
N ALA A 51 12.86 21.01 11.95
CA ALA A 51 12.92 19.60 11.53
C ALA A 51 12.93 19.47 10.00
N ALA A 52 12.15 20.29 9.29
CA ALA A 52 12.19 20.37 7.83
C ALA A 52 13.54 20.90 7.32
N GLU A 53 14.15 21.90 7.97
CA GLU A 53 15.50 22.37 7.66
C GLU A 53 16.56 21.30 7.86
N ARG A 54 16.52 20.57 8.97
CA ARG A 54 17.44 19.44 9.21
C ARG A 54 17.33 18.38 8.11
N ALA A 55 16.11 18.05 7.68
CA ALA A 55 15.89 17.14 6.57
C ALA A 55 16.46 17.68 5.25
N ARG A 56 16.20 18.95 4.93
CA ARG A 56 16.75 19.62 3.73
C ARG A 56 18.26 19.51 3.68
N THR A 57 18.94 19.80 4.80
CA THR A 57 20.40 19.67 4.92
C THR A 57 20.86 18.22 4.81
N HIS A 58 20.25 17.30 5.55
CA HIS A 58 20.65 15.90 5.58
C HIS A 58 20.56 15.22 4.20
N PHE A 59 19.51 15.54 3.43
CA PHE A 59 19.29 15.00 2.09
C PHE A 59 19.87 15.87 0.96
N ASN A 60 20.73 16.84 1.29
CA ASN A 60 21.40 17.73 0.34
C ASN A 60 20.46 18.43 -0.65
N LEU A 61 19.28 18.84 -0.17
CA LEU A 61 18.29 19.54 -0.98
C LEU A 61 18.64 21.04 -1.11
N PRO A 62 18.41 21.66 -2.28
CA PRO A 62 18.75 23.06 -2.52
C PRO A 62 18.16 24.02 -1.48
N SER A 63 18.81 25.17 -1.24
CA SER A 63 18.29 26.24 -0.38
C SER A 63 17.01 26.89 -0.89
N THR A 64 16.67 26.66 -2.16
CA THR A 64 15.39 27.07 -2.75
C THR A 64 14.21 26.20 -2.31
N VAL A 65 14.46 25.04 -1.70
CA VAL A 65 13.40 24.20 -1.11
C VAL A 65 12.96 24.84 0.21
N LYS A 66 11.74 25.38 0.24
CA LYS A 66 11.15 26.00 1.44
C LYS A 66 10.88 24.96 2.52
N THR A 67 10.82 25.40 3.77
CA THR A 67 10.59 24.54 4.92
C THR A 67 9.43 25.05 5.77
N TYR A 68 8.55 24.13 6.14
CA TYR A 68 7.33 24.41 6.89
C TYR A 68 7.24 23.51 8.13
N GLY A 69 6.64 24.07 9.18
CA GLY A 69 6.23 23.34 10.39
C GLY A 69 4.72 23.32 10.60
N ASP A 70 3.97 23.96 9.71
CA ASP A 70 2.52 24.14 9.79
C ASP A 70 1.87 23.76 8.45
N PRO A 71 0.99 22.75 8.42
CA PRO A 71 0.23 22.35 7.24
C PRO A 71 -0.56 23.49 6.58
N ALA A 72 -1.08 24.45 7.35
CA ALA A 72 -1.83 25.57 6.80
C ALA A 72 -0.93 26.54 6.02
N GLN A 73 0.29 26.78 6.49
CA GLN A 73 1.26 27.61 5.78
C GLN A 73 1.72 26.97 4.47
N LEU A 74 1.91 25.65 4.46
CA LEU A 74 2.22 24.92 3.23
C LEU A 74 1.03 24.97 2.24
N ALA A 75 -0.19 24.80 2.74
CA ALA A 75 -1.40 24.87 1.92
C ALA A 75 -1.62 26.26 1.29
N ALA A 76 -1.14 27.32 1.94
CA ALA A 76 -1.20 28.69 1.41
C ALA A 76 -0.10 29.01 0.37
N ASP A 77 0.90 28.15 0.17
CA ASP A 77 1.98 28.39 -0.79
C ASP A 77 1.51 28.11 -2.23
N ASP A 78 1.36 29.15 -3.04
CA ASP A 78 0.99 29.07 -4.46
C ASP A 78 2.11 28.47 -5.34
N GLU A 79 3.29 28.26 -4.76
CA GLU A 79 4.38 27.53 -5.39
C GLU A 79 4.29 26.00 -5.29
N VAL A 80 3.26 25.45 -4.64
CA VAL A 80 3.07 24.00 -4.47
C VAL A 80 1.84 23.50 -5.24
N ASP A 81 2.04 22.52 -6.13
CA ASP A 81 0.99 21.89 -6.94
C ASP A 81 0.50 20.56 -6.35
N LEU A 82 1.45 19.74 -5.89
CA LEU A 82 1.21 18.41 -5.32
C LEU A 82 1.82 18.31 -3.93
N VAL A 83 1.07 17.78 -2.96
CA VAL A 83 1.56 17.50 -1.61
C VAL A 83 1.62 15.99 -1.42
N SER A 84 2.80 15.46 -1.12
CA SER A 84 3.00 14.03 -0.83
C SER A 84 3.10 13.80 0.68
N ILE A 85 2.14 13.09 1.24
CA ILE A 85 1.98 12.84 2.68
C ILE A 85 2.53 11.47 3.04
N VAL A 86 3.68 11.47 3.71
CA VAL A 86 4.45 10.27 4.06
C VAL A 86 4.79 10.30 5.56
N VAL A 87 3.78 10.50 6.39
CA VAL A 87 3.89 10.49 7.86
C VAL A 87 3.18 9.27 8.42
N GLN A 88 3.15 9.14 9.74
CA GLN A 88 2.37 8.12 10.40
C GLN A 88 0.86 8.37 10.19
N SER A 89 0.07 7.30 10.05
CA SER A 89 -1.36 7.36 9.69
C SER A 89 -2.22 8.23 10.59
N ASP A 90 -1.96 8.25 11.90
CA ASP A 90 -2.64 9.11 12.89
C ASP A 90 -2.43 10.61 12.65
N LYS A 91 -1.44 10.97 11.83
CA LYS A 91 -1.12 12.35 11.45
C LYS A 91 -1.58 12.69 10.04
N HIS A 92 -2.11 11.73 9.28
CA HIS A 92 -2.53 11.96 7.89
C HIS A 92 -3.62 13.02 7.80
N TYR A 93 -4.69 12.92 8.60
CA TYR A 93 -5.81 13.85 8.52
C TYR A 93 -5.33 15.32 8.66
N ALA A 94 -4.60 15.62 9.73
CA ALA A 94 -4.10 16.97 10.00
C ALA A 94 -3.08 17.46 8.96
N ALA A 95 -2.31 16.56 8.35
CA ALA A 95 -1.34 16.91 7.31
C ALA A 95 -1.99 17.13 5.93
N VAL A 96 -2.98 16.31 5.56
CA VAL A 96 -3.62 16.32 4.24
C VAL A 96 -4.67 17.41 4.14
N GLU A 97 -5.51 17.56 5.16
CA GLU A 97 -6.74 18.37 5.08
C GLU A 97 -6.48 19.79 4.58
N PRO A 98 -5.52 20.58 5.11
CA PRO A 98 -5.35 21.96 4.66
C PRO A 98 -5.02 22.06 3.17
N SER A 99 -4.15 21.19 2.66
CA SER A 99 -3.73 21.19 1.25
C SER A 99 -4.85 20.71 0.34
N PHE A 100 -5.56 19.65 0.75
CA PHE A 100 -6.69 19.12 0.00
C PHE A 100 -7.84 20.13 -0.10
N ARG A 101 -8.18 20.81 1.01
CA ARG A 101 -9.21 21.87 1.04
C ARG A 101 -8.80 23.11 0.24
N ALA A 102 -7.51 23.40 0.15
CA ALA A 102 -6.96 24.46 -0.71
C ALA A 102 -6.99 24.10 -2.21
N GLY A 103 -7.47 22.91 -2.58
CA GLY A 103 -7.57 22.46 -3.97
C GLY A 103 -6.25 21.96 -4.56
N LYS A 104 -5.22 21.73 -3.74
CA LYS A 104 -3.97 21.11 -4.17
C LYS A 104 -4.18 19.62 -4.41
N ALA A 105 -3.45 19.07 -5.37
CA ALA A 105 -3.37 17.62 -5.50
C ALA A 105 -2.64 17.04 -4.28
N VAL A 106 -3.04 15.85 -3.87
CA VAL A 106 -2.45 15.10 -2.78
C VAL A 106 -2.10 13.68 -3.23
N TYR A 107 -0.93 13.23 -2.79
CA TYR A 107 -0.56 11.83 -2.75
C TYR A 107 -0.42 11.45 -1.27
N VAL A 108 -1.39 10.69 -0.76
CA VAL A 108 -1.37 10.17 0.62
C VAL A 108 -0.89 8.73 0.60
N GLU A 109 0.06 8.36 1.46
CA GLU A 109 0.34 6.94 1.69
C GLU A 109 -0.86 6.23 2.33
N TRP A 110 -0.96 4.92 2.12
CA TRP A 110 -2.01 4.11 2.76
C TRP A 110 -1.66 3.84 4.24
N PRO A 111 -2.64 3.87 5.18
CA PRO A 111 -4.07 4.18 5.00
C PRO A 111 -4.36 5.67 4.82
N LEU A 112 -5.47 6.02 4.16
CA LEU A 112 -5.81 7.43 3.86
C LEU A 112 -5.88 8.26 5.14
N THR A 113 -6.57 7.76 6.16
CA THR A 113 -6.55 8.29 7.53
C THR A 113 -6.67 7.13 8.52
N GLU A 114 -6.77 7.42 9.81
CA GLU A 114 -6.88 6.41 10.86
C GLU A 114 -8.21 5.63 10.85
N SER A 115 -9.25 6.12 10.16
CA SER A 115 -10.57 5.46 10.11
C SER A 115 -11.36 5.79 8.84
N LEU A 116 -12.43 5.03 8.59
CA LEU A 116 -13.39 5.36 7.52
C LEU A 116 -14.07 6.70 7.77
N GLU A 117 -14.50 6.97 9.01
CA GLU A 117 -15.17 8.22 9.40
C GLU A 117 -14.30 9.44 9.06
N ARG A 118 -13.02 9.39 9.45
CA ARG A 118 -12.05 10.46 9.18
C ARG A 118 -11.76 10.60 7.69
N SER A 119 -11.68 9.48 6.96
CA SER A 119 -11.47 9.49 5.52
C SER A 119 -12.65 10.15 4.80
N LEU A 120 -13.89 9.82 5.19
CA LEU A 120 -15.10 10.43 4.65
C LEU A 120 -15.21 11.91 5.03
N ALA A 121 -14.86 12.29 6.25
CA ALA A 121 -14.80 13.69 6.67
C ALA A 121 -13.81 14.50 5.82
N LEU A 122 -12.63 13.93 5.52
CA LEU A 122 -11.60 14.55 4.69
C LEU A 122 -12.09 14.76 3.26
N VAL A 123 -12.57 13.71 2.58
CA VAL A 123 -12.90 13.78 1.15
C VAL A 123 -14.33 14.26 0.85
N GLY A 124 -15.21 14.32 1.87
CA GLY A 124 -16.64 14.62 1.71
C GLY A 124 -17.34 13.63 0.78
N GLU A 125 -18.49 13.98 0.21
CA GLU A 125 -19.12 13.24 -0.91
C GLU A 125 -18.66 13.76 -2.30
N GLY A 126 -17.66 14.65 -2.32
CA GLY A 126 -17.37 15.54 -3.44
C GLY A 126 -16.50 14.98 -4.57
N LYS A 127 -16.43 15.79 -5.65
CA LYS A 127 -15.60 15.60 -6.85
C LYS A 127 -14.11 15.81 -6.54
N GLY A 128 -13.21 15.19 -7.34
CA GLY A 128 -11.76 15.40 -7.26
C GLY A 128 -10.98 14.26 -6.60
N ARG A 129 -11.65 13.23 -6.08
CA ARG A 129 -10.99 12.04 -5.51
C ARG A 129 -10.20 11.24 -6.53
N ASP A 130 -10.70 11.23 -7.76
CA ASP A 130 -10.15 10.62 -8.97
C ASP A 130 -8.81 11.22 -9.41
N ARG A 131 -8.52 12.46 -8.98
CA ARG A 131 -7.32 13.22 -9.35
C ARG A 131 -6.23 13.20 -8.28
N ASN A 132 -6.39 12.36 -7.27
CA ASN A 132 -5.47 12.23 -6.15
C ASN A 132 -4.93 10.80 -6.06
N ILE A 133 -3.81 10.61 -5.37
CA ILE A 133 -3.10 9.33 -5.31
C ILE A 133 -3.22 8.76 -3.89
N ILE A 134 -3.56 7.47 -3.78
CA ILE A 134 -3.36 6.69 -2.55
C ILE A 134 -2.21 5.70 -2.74
N GLY A 135 -1.36 5.56 -1.73
CA GLY A 135 -0.23 4.63 -1.71
C GLY A 135 -0.65 3.17 -1.63
N LEU A 136 -1.25 2.63 -2.69
CA LEU A 136 -1.61 1.21 -2.87
C LEU A 136 -0.82 0.60 -4.05
N GLN A 137 0.49 0.80 -4.01
CA GLN A 137 1.42 0.58 -5.10
C GLN A 137 1.63 -0.89 -5.49
N ALA A 138 1.24 -1.85 -4.65
CA ALA A 138 1.27 -3.28 -5.01
C ALA A 138 0.48 -3.56 -6.30
N ARG A 139 -0.59 -2.80 -6.56
CA ARG A 139 -1.41 -2.87 -7.78
C ARG A 139 -0.60 -2.66 -9.07
N LEU A 140 0.52 -1.92 -8.97
CA LEU A 140 1.42 -1.62 -10.07
C LEU A 140 2.64 -2.54 -10.12
N SER A 141 2.66 -3.59 -9.29
CA SER A 141 3.78 -4.53 -9.29
C SER A 141 3.83 -5.32 -10.60
N PRO A 142 5.05 -5.65 -11.09
CA PRO A 142 5.20 -6.54 -12.24
C PRO A 142 4.57 -7.92 -12.00
N VAL A 143 4.52 -8.38 -10.75
CA VAL A 143 3.78 -9.60 -10.36
C VAL A 143 2.29 -9.44 -10.68
N ALA A 144 1.66 -8.35 -10.23
CA ALA A 144 0.26 -8.05 -10.55
C ALA A 144 0.03 -7.94 -12.06
N ALA A 145 0.93 -7.25 -12.77
CA ALA A 145 0.86 -7.10 -14.23
C ALA A 145 0.90 -8.46 -14.94
N LYS A 146 1.83 -9.34 -14.54
CA LYS A 146 1.97 -10.67 -15.13
C LYS A 146 0.75 -11.56 -14.86
N VAL A 147 0.23 -11.58 -13.63
CA VAL A 147 -0.99 -12.34 -13.31
C VAL A 147 -2.17 -11.84 -14.15
N LYS A 148 -2.37 -10.51 -14.25
CA LYS A 148 -3.42 -9.93 -15.10
C LYS A 148 -3.26 -10.34 -16.57
N GLN A 149 -2.03 -10.36 -17.09
CA GLN A 149 -1.75 -10.80 -18.45
C GLN A 149 -2.12 -12.28 -18.67
N LEU A 150 -1.78 -13.16 -17.73
CA LEU A 150 -2.10 -14.58 -17.80
C LEU A 150 -3.63 -14.83 -17.75
N LEU A 151 -4.34 -14.08 -16.92
CA LEU A 151 -5.81 -14.12 -16.87
C LEU A 151 -6.43 -13.59 -18.17
N ALA A 152 -6.00 -12.42 -18.64
CA ALA A 152 -6.54 -11.78 -19.84
C ALA A 152 -6.25 -12.58 -21.14
N SER A 153 -5.16 -13.35 -21.18
CA SER A 153 -4.86 -14.24 -22.30
C SER A 153 -5.66 -15.55 -22.30
N GLY A 154 -6.48 -15.78 -21.27
CA GLY A 154 -7.31 -16.97 -21.16
C GLY A 154 -6.53 -18.25 -20.82
N ARG A 155 -5.29 -18.15 -20.32
CA ARG A 155 -4.44 -19.33 -20.05
C ARG A 155 -5.06 -20.31 -19.05
N ILE A 156 -5.90 -19.83 -18.14
CA ILE A 156 -6.62 -20.68 -17.18
C ILE A 156 -8.14 -20.72 -17.44
N GLY A 157 -8.64 -20.12 -18.53
CA GLY A 157 -10.08 -19.94 -18.76
C GLY A 157 -10.73 -19.05 -17.70
N LYS A 158 -12.02 -19.28 -17.40
CA LYS A 158 -12.72 -18.54 -16.34
C LYS A 158 -12.21 -18.91 -14.96
N VAL A 159 -12.07 -17.92 -14.08
CA VAL A 159 -11.72 -18.13 -12.67
C VAL A 159 -12.90 -18.78 -11.95
N LEU A 160 -12.68 -19.96 -11.36
CA LEU A 160 -13.67 -20.74 -10.63
C LEU A 160 -13.64 -20.47 -9.13
N ASN A 161 -12.44 -20.25 -8.57
CA ASN A 161 -12.25 -19.80 -7.19
C ASN A 161 -10.83 -19.26 -7.00
N SER A 162 -10.61 -18.57 -5.89
CA SER A 162 -9.29 -18.13 -5.48
C SER A 162 -9.11 -18.23 -3.98
N GLN A 163 -7.88 -18.49 -3.56
CA GLN A 163 -7.52 -18.57 -2.15
C GLN A 163 -6.19 -17.86 -1.92
N VAL A 164 -6.16 -16.92 -0.98
CA VAL A 164 -4.95 -16.20 -0.60
C VAL A 164 -4.68 -16.37 0.88
N ARG A 165 -3.42 -16.65 1.22
CA ARG A 165 -2.92 -16.73 2.58
C ARG A 165 -1.71 -15.83 2.77
N GLY A 166 -1.76 -15.00 3.81
CA GLY A 166 -0.68 -14.12 4.23
C GLY A 166 -0.28 -14.37 5.67
N PHE A 167 1.02 -14.46 5.90
CA PHE A 167 1.64 -14.56 7.20
C PHE A 167 2.64 -13.42 7.32
N SER A 168 2.56 -12.66 8.41
CA SER A 168 3.47 -11.54 8.60
C SER A 168 4.13 -11.60 9.96
N ALA A 169 5.46 -11.68 9.95
CA ALA A 169 6.28 -11.44 11.12
C ALA A 169 6.66 -9.95 11.29
N MET A 170 6.11 -9.04 10.46
CA MET A 170 6.56 -7.66 10.43
C MET A 170 6.21 -6.94 11.75
N GLY A 171 7.26 -6.50 12.45
CA GLY A 171 7.19 -5.92 13.80
C GLY A 171 7.42 -6.92 14.94
N LEU A 172 7.39 -8.22 14.66
CA LEU A 172 7.23 -9.23 15.68
C LEU A 172 8.57 -9.90 15.97
N GLY A 173 8.90 -10.12 17.24
CA GLY A 173 10.15 -10.75 17.65
C GLY A 173 10.34 -12.15 17.02
N GLN A 174 11.38 -12.86 17.43
CA GLN A 174 11.80 -14.13 16.80
C GLN A 174 10.73 -15.25 16.75
N ARG A 175 9.55 -15.05 17.37
CA ARG A 175 8.42 -16.00 17.42
C ARG A 175 7.05 -15.29 17.53
N PRO A 176 5.93 -15.99 17.22
CA PRO A 176 4.58 -15.46 17.46
C PRO A 176 4.37 -14.96 18.90
N GLY A 177 3.55 -13.91 19.05
CA GLY A 177 3.24 -13.29 20.35
C GLY A 177 4.33 -12.36 20.89
N THR A 178 5.33 -11.98 20.09
CA THR A 178 6.41 -11.07 20.51
C THR A 178 6.56 -9.91 19.54
N LEU A 179 7.16 -8.80 19.98
CA LEU A 179 7.45 -7.60 19.18
C LEU A 179 8.82 -7.03 19.55
N LEU A 180 9.62 -6.60 18.56
CA LEU A 180 10.91 -5.96 18.84
C LEU A 180 10.71 -4.59 19.50
N GLU A 181 11.53 -4.25 20.49
CA GLU A 181 11.48 -2.94 21.14
C GLU A 181 11.75 -1.80 20.15
N GLY A 182 11.03 -0.69 20.33
CA GLY A 182 11.23 0.51 19.52
C GLY A 182 9.94 1.21 19.09
N PRO A 183 10.02 2.11 18.10
CA PRO A 183 8.93 3.01 17.75
C PRO A 183 7.69 2.30 17.19
N LEU A 184 7.83 1.06 16.72
CA LEU A 184 6.74 0.28 16.15
C LEU A 184 5.85 -0.38 17.22
N GLU A 185 6.24 -0.35 18.50
CA GLU A 185 5.45 -0.93 19.61
C GLU A 185 4.02 -0.45 19.62
N VAL A 186 3.83 0.87 19.58
CA VAL A 186 2.51 1.49 19.68
C VAL A 186 1.71 1.24 18.39
N LEU A 187 2.37 1.31 17.23
CA LEU A 187 1.74 1.05 15.91
C LEU A 187 1.15 -0.35 15.81
N PHE A 188 1.84 -1.37 16.33
CA PHE A 188 1.40 -2.75 16.24
C PHE A 188 0.68 -3.29 17.48
N THR A 189 0.31 -2.42 18.42
CA THR A 189 -0.49 -2.81 19.60
C THR A 189 -1.78 -2.00 19.79
N GLN A 190 -1.90 -0.83 19.14
CA GLN A 190 -3.01 0.09 19.34
C GLN A 190 -3.74 0.40 18.03
N ARG A 191 -4.96 -0.12 17.91
CA ARG A 191 -5.86 0.05 16.77
C ARG A 191 -6.13 1.52 16.45
N ALA A 192 -6.25 2.36 17.48
CA ALA A 192 -6.55 3.79 17.34
C ALA A 192 -5.50 4.60 16.55
N ILE A 193 -4.28 4.10 16.41
CA ILE A 193 -3.24 4.75 15.60
C ILE A 193 -3.53 4.63 14.10
N GLY A 194 -4.38 3.68 13.71
CA GLY A 194 -4.86 3.49 12.34
C GLY A 194 -3.92 2.70 11.43
N GLY A 195 -2.60 2.72 11.67
CA GLY A 195 -1.59 2.03 10.85
C GLY A 195 -0.99 0.84 11.60
N ASN A 196 -1.39 -0.37 11.24
CA ASN A 196 -0.99 -1.61 11.91
C ASN A 196 -1.00 -2.81 10.93
N HIS A 197 -0.73 -4.03 11.40
CA HIS A 197 -0.63 -5.19 10.51
C HIS A 197 -1.98 -5.58 9.86
N PHE A 198 -3.13 -5.24 10.46
CA PHE A 198 -4.43 -5.43 9.84
C PHE A 198 -4.71 -4.33 8.80
N SER A 199 -4.60 -3.07 9.21
CA SER A 199 -4.93 -1.95 8.32
C SER A 199 -3.90 -1.67 7.24
N VAL A 200 -2.66 -2.17 7.37
CA VAL A 200 -1.59 -1.99 6.38
C VAL A 200 -1.33 -3.30 5.64
N LEU A 201 -0.91 -4.36 6.33
CA LEU A 201 -0.38 -5.56 5.65
C LEU A 201 -1.49 -6.43 5.06
N TYR A 202 -2.53 -6.74 5.84
CA TYR A 202 -3.72 -7.40 5.30
C TYR A 202 -4.38 -6.53 4.23
N ALA A 203 -4.51 -5.22 4.45
CA ALA A 203 -5.12 -4.31 3.50
C ALA A 203 -4.39 -4.27 2.15
N HIS A 204 -3.06 -4.13 2.13
CA HIS A 204 -2.29 -4.19 0.87
C HIS A 204 -2.44 -5.54 0.16
N MET A 205 -2.46 -6.64 0.92
CA MET A 205 -2.64 -7.98 0.37
C MET A 205 -4.00 -8.13 -0.32
N VAL A 206 -5.08 -7.82 0.38
CA VAL A 206 -6.44 -7.99 -0.14
C VAL A 206 -6.73 -6.99 -1.25
N ASP A 207 -6.21 -5.76 -1.14
CA ASP A 207 -6.33 -4.74 -2.18
C ASP A 207 -5.66 -5.16 -3.50
N LEU A 208 -4.48 -5.79 -3.43
CA LEU A 208 -3.83 -6.36 -4.60
C LEU A 208 -4.71 -7.44 -5.24
N VAL A 209 -5.25 -8.37 -4.46
CA VAL A 209 -6.13 -9.43 -4.96
C VAL A 209 -7.37 -8.83 -5.63
N HIS A 210 -8.02 -7.85 -4.98
CA HIS A 210 -9.16 -7.14 -5.55
C HIS A 210 -8.83 -6.40 -6.84
N SER A 211 -7.62 -5.85 -6.94
CA SER A 211 -7.19 -5.17 -8.16
C SER A 211 -7.00 -6.11 -9.36
N VAL A 212 -6.86 -7.42 -9.12
CA VAL A 212 -6.63 -8.44 -10.15
C VAL A 212 -7.90 -9.25 -10.45
N LEU A 213 -8.62 -9.70 -9.43
CA LEU A 213 -9.80 -10.56 -9.60
C LEU A 213 -11.13 -9.82 -9.53
N GLY A 214 -11.17 -8.69 -8.82
CA GLY A 214 -12.38 -7.93 -8.58
C GLY A 214 -12.72 -7.86 -7.09
N GLU A 215 -13.67 -6.99 -6.77
CA GLU A 215 -14.18 -6.78 -5.40
C GLU A 215 -14.99 -8.01 -4.93
N PHE A 216 -15.25 -8.11 -3.62
CA PHE A 216 -16.34 -8.96 -3.17
C PHE A 216 -17.70 -8.38 -3.63
N LYS A 217 -18.56 -9.22 -4.19
CA LYS A 217 -19.99 -8.93 -4.37
C LYS A 217 -20.68 -8.95 -3.01
N ASP A 218 -20.39 -9.98 -2.24
CA ASP A 218 -20.74 -10.15 -0.84
C ASP A 218 -19.69 -11.01 -0.16
N PHE A 219 -19.56 -10.88 1.16
CA PHE A 219 -18.60 -11.65 1.95
C PHE A 219 -19.01 -11.71 3.42
N HIS A 220 -18.45 -12.69 4.12
CA HIS A 220 -18.42 -12.79 5.56
C HIS A 220 -16.97 -12.77 6.05
N SER A 221 -16.74 -12.25 7.27
CA SER A 221 -15.41 -12.20 7.87
C SER A 221 -15.43 -12.61 9.33
N GLN A 222 -14.36 -13.26 9.78
CA GLN A 222 -14.11 -13.54 11.19
C GLN A 222 -12.74 -13.01 11.57
N LEU A 223 -12.71 -12.16 12.60
CA LEU A 223 -11.49 -11.58 13.13
C LEU A 223 -11.31 -12.09 14.57
N GLN A 224 -10.06 -12.27 14.98
CA GLN A 224 -9.72 -12.72 16.31
C GLN A 224 -8.46 -12.03 16.81
N ILE A 225 -8.40 -11.81 18.11
CA ILE A 225 -7.16 -11.51 18.84
C ILE A 225 -6.74 -12.80 19.53
N ARG A 226 -5.65 -13.42 19.07
CA ARG A 226 -5.05 -14.64 19.64
C ARG A 226 -3.88 -14.31 20.58
N TRP A 227 -3.31 -13.12 20.43
CA TRP A 227 -2.30 -12.55 21.31
C TRP A 227 -2.81 -11.24 21.91
N PRO A 228 -3.67 -11.28 22.95
CA PRO A 228 -4.16 -10.07 23.62
C PRO A 228 -3.06 -9.33 24.40
N GLU A 229 -1.96 -10.04 24.68
CA GLU A 229 -0.73 -9.49 25.25
C GLU A 229 0.46 -9.92 24.40
N LEU A 230 1.28 -8.96 23.98
CA LEU A 230 2.51 -9.17 23.22
C LEU A 230 3.72 -8.93 24.13
N GLY A 231 4.69 -9.85 24.08
CA GLY A 231 5.99 -9.68 24.73
C GLY A 231 6.88 -8.76 23.90
N VAL A 232 7.27 -7.61 24.43
CA VAL A 232 8.27 -6.74 23.79
C VAL A 232 9.65 -7.29 24.11
N VAL A 233 10.43 -7.61 23.09
CA VAL A 233 11.75 -8.24 23.18
C VAL A 233 12.85 -7.32 22.66
N ASP A 234 14.07 -7.48 23.16
CA ASP A 234 15.25 -6.89 22.52
C ASP A 234 15.66 -7.68 21.26
N LYS A 235 16.76 -7.25 20.63
CA LYS A 235 17.34 -7.90 19.45
C LYS A 235 17.78 -9.36 19.68
N ASP A 236 18.05 -9.73 20.93
CA ASP A 236 18.52 -11.05 21.34
C ASP A 236 17.34 -11.96 21.76
N GLY A 237 16.11 -11.44 21.74
CA GLY A 237 14.88 -12.16 22.05
C GLY A 237 14.51 -12.15 23.53
N VAL A 238 15.22 -11.40 24.38
CA VAL A 238 14.92 -11.27 25.81
C VAL A 238 13.67 -10.41 25.96
N GLN A 239 12.65 -10.93 26.65
CA GLN A 239 11.44 -10.16 26.92
C GLN A 239 11.71 -9.08 27.98
N LEU A 240 11.51 -7.83 27.57
CA LEU A 240 11.73 -6.64 28.40
C LEU A 240 10.46 -6.19 29.12
N ARG A 241 9.31 -6.31 28.46
CA ARG A 241 7.99 -5.86 28.95
C ARG A 241 6.87 -6.55 28.18
N THR A 242 5.63 -6.35 28.63
CA THR A 242 4.42 -6.81 27.93
C THR A 242 3.58 -5.60 27.52
N ARG A 243 2.89 -5.68 26.38
CA ARG A 243 1.89 -4.69 25.96
C ARG A 243 0.57 -5.36 25.60
N LYS A 244 -0.53 -4.71 25.96
CA LYS A 244 -1.86 -5.10 25.50
C LYS A 244 -1.99 -4.83 24.01
N ASN A 245 -2.66 -5.73 23.32
CA ASN A 245 -2.96 -5.65 21.89
C ASN A 245 -4.48 -5.66 21.68
N ASP A 246 -4.99 -4.66 20.97
CA ASP A 246 -6.40 -4.56 20.55
C ASP A 246 -6.59 -4.73 19.03
N ILE A 247 -5.54 -5.15 18.31
CA ILE A 247 -5.56 -5.36 16.87
C ILE A 247 -5.81 -6.85 16.57
N PRO A 248 -6.82 -7.18 15.75
CA PRO A 248 -7.05 -8.55 15.30
C PRO A 248 -5.86 -9.12 14.52
N ASP A 249 -5.37 -10.28 14.95
CA ASP A 249 -4.13 -10.93 14.51
C ASP A 249 -4.37 -12.26 13.76
N LEU A 250 -5.62 -12.70 13.70
CA LEU A 250 -6.10 -13.75 12.81
C LEU A 250 -7.36 -13.24 12.11
N ILE A 251 -7.26 -13.11 10.80
CA ILE A 251 -8.32 -12.59 9.93
C ILE A 251 -8.66 -13.65 8.89
N SER A 252 -9.94 -13.96 8.77
CA SER A 252 -10.46 -14.70 7.62
C SER A 252 -11.62 -13.94 6.98
N ALA A 253 -11.70 -14.01 5.66
CA ALA A 253 -12.83 -13.54 4.87
C ALA A 253 -13.14 -14.55 3.77
N HIS A 254 -14.41 -14.71 3.43
CA HIS A 254 -14.84 -15.54 2.30
C HIS A 254 -16.11 -14.96 1.70
N GLY A 255 -16.21 -14.97 0.37
CA GLY A 255 -17.31 -14.34 -0.33
C GLY A 255 -17.27 -14.55 -1.83
N GLU A 256 -18.38 -14.24 -2.49
CA GLU A 256 -18.50 -14.26 -3.95
C GLU A 256 -17.74 -13.07 -4.56
N LEU A 257 -17.00 -13.31 -5.64
CA LEU A 257 -16.32 -12.26 -6.40
C LEU A 257 -17.31 -11.54 -7.32
N ALA A 258 -17.23 -10.21 -7.34
CA ALA A 258 -17.93 -9.39 -8.31
C ALA A 258 -17.24 -9.51 -9.69
N PRO A 259 -18.00 -9.51 -10.80
CA PRO A 259 -17.43 -9.54 -12.14
C PRO A 259 -16.72 -8.22 -12.48
N GLY A 260 -15.77 -8.27 -13.42
CA GLY A 260 -15.29 -7.08 -14.14
C GLY A 260 -13.77 -6.91 -14.23
N ALA A 261 -13.00 -7.38 -13.24
CA ALA A 261 -11.53 -7.24 -13.27
C ALA A 261 -10.81 -8.42 -13.95
N ALA A 262 -11.44 -9.59 -13.95
CA ALA A 262 -11.04 -10.79 -14.71
C ALA A 262 -12.31 -11.51 -15.24
N ASP A 263 -12.14 -12.54 -16.07
CA ASP A 263 -13.25 -13.41 -16.49
C ASP A 263 -13.60 -14.36 -15.34
N ILE A 264 -14.50 -13.92 -14.47
CA ILE A 264 -14.94 -14.61 -13.26
C ILE A 264 -16.17 -15.48 -13.60
N GLN A 265 -16.13 -16.77 -13.23
CA GLN A 265 -17.30 -17.65 -13.29
C GLN A 265 -18.35 -17.18 -12.29
N GLU A 266 -19.64 -17.20 -12.69
CA GLU A 266 -20.74 -16.89 -11.77
C GLU A 266 -20.68 -17.81 -10.53
N GLY A 267 -20.75 -17.21 -9.34
CA GLY A 267 -20.62 -17.94 -8.07
C GLY A 267 -19.19 -18.25 -7.64
N ALA A 268 -18.16 -17.81 -8.37
CA ALA A 268 -16.78 -17.99 -7.95
C ALA A 268 -16.49 -17.25 -6.64
N THR A 269 -15.78 -17.92 -5.72
CA THR A 269 -15.51 -17.38 -4.39
C THR A 269 -14.04 -17.04 -4.20
N LEU A 270 -13.77 -16.02 -3.40
CA LEU A 270 -12.45 -15.71 -2.85
C LEU A 270 -12.41 -16.09 -1.36
N SER A 271 -11.39 -16.84 -0.96
CA SER A 271 -11.09 -17.14 0.45
C SER A 271 -9.79 -16.46 0.86
N VAL A 272 -9.82 -15.67 1.92
CA VAL A 272 -8.70 -14.88 2.42
C VAL A 272 -8.37 -15.35 3.83
N LEU A 273 -7.10 -15.66 4.07
CA LEU A 273 -6.55 -15.89 5.40
C LEU A 273 -5.37 -14.95 5.61
N TYR A 274 -5.37 -14.24 6.73
CA TYR A 274 -4.19 -13.53 7.19
C TYR A 274 -3.94 -13.83 8.66
N ARG A 275 -2.68 -14.11 9.00
CA ARG A 275 -2.27 -14.36 10.38
C ARG A 275 -0.97 -13.63 10.71
N SER A 276 -0.94 -13.03 11.88
CA SER A 276 0.27 -12.52 12.51
C SER A 276 1.23 -13.66 12.91
N GLY A 277 2.53 -13.43 12.73
CA GLY A 277 3.59 -14.42 12.94
C GLY A 277 3.99 -15.18 11.68
N THR A 278 4.94 -16.10 11.84
CA THR A 278 5.47 -16.91 10.74
C THR A 278 4.50 -18.04 10.34
N PRO A 279 4.55 -18.51 9.08
CA PRO A 279 3.87 -19.74 8.68
C PRO A 279 4.53 -20.97 9.34
N PHE A 280 4.08 -22.16 8.97
CA PHE A 280 4.80 -23.37 9.34
C PHE A 280 6.23 -23.34 8.79
N LYS A 281 7.18 -23.95 9.52
CA LYS A 281 8.60 -23.89 9.15
C LYS A 281 8.81 -24.50 7.76
N GLY A 282 9.42 -23.71 6.86
CA GLY A 282 9.72 -24.12 5.49
C GLY A 282 8.65 -23.73 4.47
N GLU A 283 7.52 -23.16 4.91
CA GLU A 283 6.52 -22.60 3.99
C GLU A 283 6.78 -21.13 3.70
N ASP A 284 6.43 -20.71 2.48
CA ASP A 284 6.42 -19.31 2.12
C ASP A 284 5.32 -18.57 2.91
N PRO A 285 5.62 -17.40 3.52
CA PRO A 285 4.68 -16.58 4.26
C PRO A 285 3.60 -15.91 3.39
N TYR A 286 3.65 -16.04 2.07
CA TYR A 286 2.55 -15.63 1.20
C TYR A 286 2.34 -16.66 0.10
N ALA A 287 1.08 -17.06 -0.09
CA ALA A 287 0.67 -17.86 -1.22
C ALA A 287 -0.71 -17.44 -1.70
N TRP A 288 -0.89 -17.38 -3.01
CA TRP A 288 -2.14 -17.03 -3.65
C TRP A 288 -2.41 -17.97 -4.82
N TYR A 289 -3.57 -18.61 -4.79
CA TYR A 289 -4.04 -19.59 -5.75
C TYR A 289 -5.21 -19.01 -6.53
N ILE A 290 -5.20 -19.18 -7.84
CA ILE A 290 -6.30 -18.78 -8.73
C ILE A 290 -6.62 -19.99 -9.60
N GLN A 291 -7.67 -20.71 -9.24
CA GLN A 291 -8.13 -21.86 -9.98
C GLN A 291 -9.03 -21.41 -11.13
N GLY A 292 -8.69 -21.83 -12.35
CA GLY A 292 -9.51 -21.62 -13.53
C GLY A 292 -10.06 -22.92 -14.11
N GLN A 293 -10.77 -22.81 -15.22
CA GLN A 293 -11.35 -23.95 -15.95
C GLN A 293 -10.30 -24.85 -16.61
N THR A 294 -9.20 -24.28 -17.09
CA THR A 294 -8.20 -25.00 -17.90
C THR A 294 -6.80 -24.99 -17.29
N GLY A 295 -6.64 -24.37 -16.12
CA GLY A 295 -5.37 -24.34 -15.41
C GLY A 295 -5.49 -23.62 -14.08
N GLU A 296 -4.36 -23.47 -13.40
CA GLU A 296 -4.28 -22.82 -12.10
C GLU A 296 -3.00 -22.00 -11.96
N LEU A 297 -3.13 -20.82 -11.37
CA LEU A 297 -1.98 -19.99 -11.01
C LEU A 297 -1.67 -20.14 -9.53
N ARG A 298 -0.39 -20.32 -9.20
CA ARG A 298 0.15 -20.24 -7.85
C ARG A 298 1.19 -19.12 -7.78
N ILE A 299 0.96 -18.15 -6.90
CA ILE A 299 1.88 -17.06 -6.63
C ILE A 299 2.42 -17.23 -5.21
N THR A 300 3.73 -17.29 -5.03
CA THR A 300 4.34 -17.38 -3.68
C THR A 300 5.36 -16.28 -3.45
N SER A 301 5.54 -15.88 -2.19
CA SER A 301 6.58 -14.91 -1.79
C SER A 301 7.22 -15.32 -0.47
N PRO A 302 8.56 -15.47 -0.42
CA PRO A 302 9.28 -15.76 0.81
C PRO A 302 9.34 -14.54 1.75
N PHE A 303 8.94 -13.35 1.27
CA PHE A 303 9.02 -12.08 1.99
C PHE A 303 7.74 -11.72 2.74
N GLY A 304 6.67 -12.50 2.53
CA GLY A 304 5.34 -12.27 3.10
C GLY A 304 4.45 -11.46 2.17
N PRO A 305 3.26 -11.04 2.65
CA PRO A 305 2.25 -10.35 1.84
C PRO A 305 2.58 -8.86 1.64
N ILE A 306 3.85 -8.54 1.33
CA ILE A 306 4.38 -7.17 1.27
C ILE A 306 4.88 -6.79 -0.14
N LEU A 307 4.17 -7.22 -1.18
CA LEU A 307 4.57 -6.95 -2.58
C LEU A 307 4.68 -5.44 -2.88
N GLN A 308 4.00 -4.56 -2.14
CA GLN A 308 4.15 -3.10 -2.22
C GLN A 308 5.56 -2.58 -1.89
N ALA A 309 6.38 -3.38 -1.21
CA ALA A 309 7.73 -3.02 -0.78
C ALA A 309 8.80 -4.08 -1.11
N ALA A 310 8.40 -5.34 -1.30
CA ALA A 310 9.27 -6.49 -1.54
C ALA A 310 8.88 -7.28 -2.81
N THR A 311 8.53 -6.59 -3.90
CA THR A 311 8.48 -7.22 -5.23
C THR A 311 9.92 -7.39 -5.76
N MET A 312 10.54 -8.52 -5.45
CA MET A 312 11.96 -8.79 -5.72
C MET A 312 12.19 -10.28 -6.04
N PRO A 313 13.38 -10.65 -6.58
CA PRO A 313 13.68 -12.04 -6.92
C PRO A 313 13.40 -12.99 -5.75
N GLY A 314 12.73 -14.10 -6.04
CA GLY A 314 12.23 -15.07 -5.07
C GLY A 314 10.70 -15.11 -4.99
N VAL A 315 10.00 -14.05 -5.42
CA VAL A 315 8.57 -14.16 -5.72
C VAL A 315 8.38 -15.02 -6.96
N LYS A 316 7.44 -15.96 -6.93
CA LYS A 316 7.19 -16.90 -8.03
C LYS A 316 5.77 -16.77 -8.55
N ILE A 317 5.61 -17.01 -9.84
CA ILE A 317 4.32 -17.22 -10.50
C ILE A 317 4.42 -18.54 -11.25
N GLU A 318 3.65 -19.53 -10.85
CA GLU A 318 3.63 -20.86 -11.46
C GLU A 318 2.26 -21.10 -12.08
N LEU A 319 2.25 -21.61 -13.31
CA LEU A 319 1.04 -21.99 -14.05
C LEU A 319 1.03 -23.51 -14.18
N HIS A 320 -0.01 -24.15 -13.65
CA HIS A 320 -0.35 -25.54 -13.94
C HIS A 320 -1.35 -25.57 -15.09
N ASP A 321 -0.95 -26.16 -16.22
CA ASP A 321 -1.82 -26.37 -17.37
C ASP A 321 -2.51 -27.74 -17.26
N TYR A 322 -3.83 -27.76 -17.15
CA TYR A 322 -4.58 -29.00 -16.91
C TYR A 322 -4.60 -29.93 -18.13
N ALA A 323 -4.34 -29.42 -19.34
CA ALA A 323 -4.33 -30.25 -20.53
C ALA A 323 -3.03 -31.06 -20.66
N THR A 324 -1.91 -30.48 -20.24
CA THR A 324 -0.59 -31.14 -20.31
C THR A 324 -0.15 -31.75 -18.98
N ASP A 325 -0.80 -31.38 -17.87
CA ASP A 325 -0.39 -31.69 -16.50
C ASP A 325 1.02 -31.16 -16.14
N GLU A 326 1.45 -30.09 -16.82
CA GLU A 326 2.76 -29.48 -16.59
C GLU A 326 2.64 -28.20 -15.75
N VAL A 327 3.62 -27.98 -14.88
CA VAL A 327 3.79 -26.74 -14.13
C VAL A 327 4.97 -25.97 -14.70
N ALA A 328 4.73 -24.73 -15.11
CA ALA A 328 5.76 -23.82 -15.61
C ALA A 328 5.84 -22.55 -14.76
N GLU A 329 7.06 -22.18 -14.35
CA GLU A 329 7.31 -20.88 -13.73
C GLU A 329 7.33 -19.79 -14.82
N THR A 330 6.63 -18.69 -14.58
CA THR A 330 6.53 -17.55 -15.49
C THR A 330 7.39 -16.40 -14.99
N GLU A 331 8.28 -15.91 -15.86
CA GLU A 331 9.10 -14.73 -15.57
C GLU A 331 8.21 -13.47 -15.50
N TRP A 332 8.33 -12.72 -14.41
CA TRP A 332 7.61 -11.47 -14.20
C TRP A 332 8.54 -10.26 -14.14
N GLU A 333 9.84 -10.46 -13.89
CA GLU A 333 10.82 -9.39 -13.76
C GLU A 333 10.98 -8.56 -15.05
N SER A 334 10.70 -9.17 -16.21
CA SER A 334 10.66 -8.50 -17.51
C SER A 334 9.61 -7.38 -17.60
N GLU A 335 8.60 -7.38 -16.72
CA GLU A 335 7.59 -6.33 -16.63
C GLU A 335 8.12 -5.04 -15.95
N TRP A 336 9.31 -5.06 -15.35
CA TRP A 336 9.96 -3.83 -14.89
C TRP A 336 10.35 -2.94 -16.07
N LYS A 337 9.88 -1.70 -16.08
CA LYS A 337 10.28 -0.68 -17.05
C LYS A 337 11.77 -0.35 -16.86
N ASP A 338 12.49 -0.03 -17.93
CA ASP A 338 13.93 0.20 -17.86
C ASP A 338 14.32 1.30 -16.87
N TRP A 339 13.59 2.42 -16.85
CA TRP A 339 13.85 3.49 -15.89
C TRP A 339 13.58 3.08 -14.43
N GLN A 340 12.72 2.09 -14.17
CA GLN A 340 12.52 1.55 -12.82
C GLN A 340 13.73 0.73 -12.37
N LYS A 341 14.54 0.19 -13.30
CA LYS A 341 15.75 -0.57 -12.96
C LYS A 341 16.84 0.31 -12.33
N GLU A 342 16.80 1.62 -12.58
CA GLU A 342 17.70 2.62 -12.00
C GLU A 342 17.41 2.93 -10.52
N LEU A 343 16.21 2.61 -10.02
CA LEU A 343 15.81 2.86 -8.64
C LEU A 343 16.21 1.68 -7.74
N GLN A 344 16.69 2.00 -6.53
CA GLN A 344 17.34 1.01 -5.67
C GLN A 344 16.38 0.00 -5.03
N THR A 345 15.25 0.46 -4.51
CA THR A 345 14.32 -0.39 -3.74
C THR A 345 13.08 -0.74 -4.57
N PRO A 346 12.49 -1.94 -4.41
CA PRO A 346 11.23 -2.27 -5.08
C PRO A 346 10.11 -1.29 -4.74
N GLY A 347 10.03 -0.87 -3.46
CA GLY A 347 9.10 0.18 -3.04
C GLY A 347 9.24 1.47 -3.83
N CYS A 348 10.47 1.96 -4.03
CA CYS A 348 10.72 3.15 -4.83
C CYS A 348 10.31 2.98 -6.30
N LYS A 349 10.47 1.78 -6.87
CA LYS A 349 10.04 1.50 -8.25
C LYS A 349 8.54 1.64 -8.44
N LEU A 350 7.77 1.13 -7.47
CA LEU A 350 6.31 1.14 -7.51
C LEU A 350 5.75 2.53 -7.16
N VAL A 351 6.29 3.18 -6.13
CA VAL A 351 5.98 4.58 -5.78
C VAL A 351 6.31 5.53 -6.93
N GLY A 352 7.48 5.35 -7.55
CA GLY A 352 7.88 6.09 -8.74
C GLY A 352 6.93 5.90 -9.91
N ASP A 353 6.31 4.72 -10.09
CA ASP A 353 5.34 4.51 -11.17
C ASP A 353 4.03 5.25 -10.92
N MET A 354 3.60 5.39 -9.66
CA MET A 354 2.44 6.22 -9.33
C MET A 354 2.70 7.69 -9.65
N TYR A 355 3.85 8.24 -9.24
CA TYR A 355 4.24 9.59 -9.65
C TYR A 355 4.33 9.72 -11.17
N ASN A 356 4.94 8.76 -11.86
CA ASN A 356 5.09 8.83 -13.31
C ASN A 356 3.72 8.86 -14.02
N ARG A 357 2.78 8.00 -13.61
CA ARG A 357 1.42 7.96 -14.19
C ARG A 357 0.66 9.25 -13.92
N TYR A 358 0.74 9.76 -12.70
CA TYR A 358 0.14 11.04 -12.34
C TYR A 358 0.71 12.19 -13.17
N ALA A 359 2.03 12.25 -13.38
CA ALA A 359 2.65 13.30 -14.18
C ALA A 359 2.22 13.25 -15.65
N LEU A 360 2.16 12.05 -16.24
CA LEU A 360 1.69 11.86 -17.60
C LEU A 360 0.23 12.29 -17.76
N TRP A 361 -0.64 12.01 -16.80
CA TRP A 361 -2.00 12.55 -16.75
C TRP A 361 -2.04 14.07 -16.55
N HIS A 362 -1.24 14.60 -15.64
CA HIS A 362 -1.14 16.03 -15.39
C HIS A 362 -0.64 16.81 -16.62
N GLN A 363 0.09 16.18 -17.53
CA GLN A 363 0.57 16.80 -18.77
C GLN A 363 -0.39 16.65 -19.97
N GLN A 364 -1.42 15.79 -19.89
CA GLN A 364 -2.43 15.66 -20.93
C GLN A 364 -3.32 16.90 -21.03
N GLU A 365 -3.76 17.24 -22.25
CA GLU A 365 -4.70 18.34 -22.45
C GLU A 365 -6.10 17.97 -21.95
N ASP A 366 -6.57 16.77 -22.32
CA ASP A 366 -7.86 16.24 -21.87
C ASP A 366 -7.70 15.48 -20.55
N LYS A 367 -8.24 16.05 -19.47
CA LYS A 367 -8.21 15.44 -18.13
C LYS A 367 -9.24 14.35 -17.90
N GLU A 368 -10.22 14.24 -18.79
CA GLU A 368 -11.29 13.24 -18.73
C GLU A 368 -10.95 12.00 -19.56
N ALA A 369 -9.93 12.07 -20.42
CA ALA A 369 -9.39 10.93 -21.14
C ALA A 369 -8.71 9.93 -20.18
N ALA A 370 -8.63 8.67 -20.62
CA ALA A 370 -7.91 7.63 -19.89
C ALA A 370 -6.44 8.03 -19.69
N PRO A 371 -5.89 7.94 -18.46
CA PRO A 371 -4.52 8.34 -18.20
C PRO A 371 -3.49 7.64 -19.09
N VAL A 372 -2.76 8.41 -19.91
CA VAL A 372 -1.54 7.95 -20.57
C VAL A 372 -0.56 7.41 -19.52
N GLY A 373 -0.06 6.19 -19.74
CA GLY A 373 0.76 5.46 -18.77
C GLY A 373 -0.03 4.53 -17.85
N GLY A 374 -1.37 4.58 -17.92
CA GLY A 374 -2.30 3.76 -17.17
C GLY A 374 -2.74 4.41 -15.85
N GLU A 375 -3.82 3.88 -15.28
CA GLU A 375 -4.40 4.37 -14.03
C GLU A 375 -3.48 4.15 -12.82
N TRP A 376 -3.71 4.93 -11.77
CA TRP A 376 -3.16 4.76 -10.43
C TRP A 376 -4.29 4.62 -9.40
N PRO A 377 -4.01 4.10 -8.20
CA PRO A 377 -5.02 4.01 -7.15
C PRO A 377 -5.41 5.40 -6.65
N THR A 378 -6.71 5.73 -6.72
CA THR A 378 -7.25 7.04 -6.33
C THR A 378 -7.81 7.05 -4.91
N LEU A 379 -8.26 8.21 -4.41
CA LEU A 379 -8.90 8.26 -3.09
C LEU A 379 -10.21 7.46 -3.03
N ASP A 380 -10.89 7.21 -4.16
CA ASP A 380 -12.05 6.31 -4.18
C ASP A 380 -11.67 4.85 -3.87
N VAL A 381 -10.50 4.42 -4.35
CA VAL A 381 -9.95 3.11 -3.98
C VAL A 381 -9.68 3.06 -2.48
N ALA A 382 -9.17 4.15 -1.90
CA ALA A 382 -8.91 4.23 -0.47
C ALA A 382 -10.20 4.16 0.36
N ILE A 383 -11.26 4.88 -0.05
CA ILE A 383 -12.56 4.81 0.62
C ILE A 383 -13.15 3.41 0.55
N ARG A 384 -13.09 2.75 -0.61
CA ARG A 384 -13.61 1.37 -0.74
C ARG A 384 -12.88 0.39 0.17
N ARG A 385 -11.55 0.49 0.26
CA ARG A 385 -10.73 -0.30 1.20
C ARG A 385 -11.07 0.01 2.65
N HIS A 386 -11.23 1.27 3.02
CA HIS A 386 -11.67 1.63 4.38
C HIS A 386 -13.07 1.09 4.70
N GLN A 387 -14.00 1.07 3.75
CA GLN A 387 -15.35 0.51 3.93
C GLN A 387 -15.30 -0.99 4.23
N GLU A 388 -14.48 -1.74 3.51
CA GLU A 388 -14.29 -3.17 3.75
C GLU A 388 -13.72 -3.44 5.15
N LEU A 389 -12.61 -2.77 5.50
CA LEU A 389 -11.95 -2.95 6.80
C LEU A 389 -12.84 -2.50 7.97
N ASP A 390 -13.57 -1.40 7.81
CA ASP A 390 -14.50 -0.88 8.81
C ASP A 390 -15.67 -1.85 9.03
N ARG A 391 -16.22 -2.43 7.96
CA ARG A 391 -17.26 -3.47 8.07
C ARG A 391 -16.75 -4.68 8.85
N MET A 392 -15.54 -5.17 8.52
CA MET A 392 -14.90 -6.28 9.22
C MET A 392 -14.71 -6.01 10.72
N LEU A 393 -14.25 -4.81 11.09
CA LEU A 393 -14.07 -4.41 12.48
C LEU A 393 -15.41 -4.23 13.21
N LYS A 394 -16.44 -3.69 12.57
CA LYS A 394 -17.78 -3.58 13.16
C LYS A 394 -18.40 -4.94 13.45
N ASP A 395 -18.23 -5.90 12.54
CA ASP A 395 -18.74 -7.26 12.74
C ASP A 395 -17.97 -7.97 13.87
N PHE A 396 -16.66 -7.76 13.96
CA PHE A 396 -15.84 -8.20 15.09
C PHE A 396 -16.28 -7.61 16.43
N ASP A 397 -16.43 -6.29 16.51
CA ASP A 397 -16.78 -5.58 17.75
C ASP A 397 -18.19 -5.96 18.23
N LYS A 398 -19.13 -6.26 17.32
CA LYS A 398 -20.47 -6.79 17.67
C LYS A 398 -20.39 -8.20 18.26
N ALA A 399 -19.60 -9.09 17.66
CA ALA A 399 -19.46 -10.47 18.13
C ALA A 399 -18.79 -10.56 19.52
N ALA A 400 -18.01 -9.55 19.91
CA ALA A 400 -17.41 -9.48 21.25
C ALA A 400 -18.40 -9.04 22.35
N GLN A 401 -19.57 -8.50 21.99
CA GLN A 401 -20.60 -8.02 22.92
C GLN A 401 -21.71 -9.06 23.19
N THR A 402 -21.76 -10.12 22.38
CA THR A 402 -22.67 -11.27 22.51
C THR A 402 -21.97 -12.42 23.19
#